data_AF-A0A953PTY9-F1
#
_entry.id   AF-A0A953PTY9-F1
#
_cell.length_a   1.000
_cell.length_b   1.000
_cell.length_c   1.000
_cell.angle_alpha   90.00
_cell.angle_beta   90.00
_cell.angle_gamma   90.00
#
_symmetry.space_group_name_H-M   'P 1'
#
loop_
_entity.id
_entity.type
_entity.pdbx_description
1 polymer ?
#
loop_
_entity_poly.entity_id
_entity_poly.type
_entity_poly.pdbx_seq_one_letter_code
_entity_poly.pdbx_strand_id
1 'polypeptide(L)'
;MVSESHASLPLPAVAIGFRPEFLDFRRGIRVGNLEDHERITRILKLALEARYRQAFVTERWGRGVFWQWIGYLPRANRAAKPLSSHVSFGCAKFFLSVDTDERVFKCGLQVERGYVRAPRASGQGRLQSDWDWHRLLKSLKPQSAIERELKRLVQREGFQIWAGSYEDESETYTQENFPSMQRLRITLLEAPGNHWAGFQLYYPMTEEEVRGSTGVDLVESMVAVFDEVTPTMNRCMQVRLSRESKVES
;
A
#
# COMPACT_ATOMS: atom_id res chain seq x y z
N MET A 1 27.97 -9.40 -23.57
CA MET A 1 26.61 -8.98 -23.97
C MET A 1 25.85 -8.59 -22.72
N VAL A 2 25.89 -7.30 -22.39
CA VAL A 2 25.15 -6.73 -21.26
C VAL A 2 23.81 -6.31 -21.83
N SER A 3 22.73 -6.92 -21.32
CA SER A 3 21.36 -6.56 -21.69
C SER A 3 21.10 -5.14 -21.22
N GLU A 4 20.86 -4.23 -22.18
CA GLU A 4 20.44 -2.85 -21.90
C GLU A 4 19.10 -2.90 -21.17
N SER A 5 19.11 -2.51 -19.90
CA SER A 5 17.89 -2.23 -19.18
C SER A 5 17.32 -0.94 -19.78
N HIS A 6 16.27 -1.08 -20.58
CA HIS A 6 15.41 0.05 -20.92
C HIS A 6 14.91 0.66 -19.61
N ALA A 7 15.55 1.75 -19.20
CA ALA A 7 14.98 2.67 -18.23
C ALA A 7 13.64 3.12 -18.82
N SER A 8 12.55 2.54 -18.32
CA SER A 8 11.20 2.97 -18.68
C SER A 8 11.06 4.42 -18.25
N LEU A 9 11.14 5.34 -19.23
CA LEU A 9 10.81 6.74 -19.03
C LEU A 9 9.38 6.82 -18.45
N PRO A 10 9.10 7.77 -17.53
CA PRO A 10 7.75 7.95 -17.03
C PRO A 10 6.79 8.11 -18.20
N LEU A 11 5.66 7.39 -18.17
CA LEU A 11 4.62 7.53 -19.18
C LEU A 11 4.26 9.02 -19.28
N PRO A 12 4.37 9.66 -20.47
CA PRO A 12 3.91 11.02 -20.64
C PRO A 12 2.45 11.11 -20.17
N ALA A 13 2.05 12.19 -19.50
CA ALA A 13 0.66 12.36 -19.03
C ALA A 13 -0.37 12.16 -20.17
N VAL A 14 0.00 12.55 -21.40
CA VAL A 14 -0.79 12.36 -22.63
C VAL A 14 -1.05 10.88 -22.97
N ALA A 15 -0.24 9.96 -22.45
CA ALA A 15 -0.38 8.52 -22.66
C ALA A 15 -1.20 7.82 -21.55
N ILE A 16 -1.70 8.54 -20.53
CA ILE A 16 -2.54 7.95 -19.48
C ILE A 16 -4.00 7.95 -19.94
N GLY A 17 -4.52 6.77 -20.26
CA GLY A 17 -5.94 6.55 -20.60
C GLY A 17 -6.79 6.05 -19.43
N PHE A 18 -6.25 6.06 -18.20
CA PHE A 18 -7.04 5.75 -17.00
C PHE A 18 -8.24 6.69 -16.93
N ARG A 19 -9.38 6.21 -16.42
CA ARG A 19 -10.57 7.05 -16.25
C ARG A 19 -11.21 6.81 -14.87
N PRO A 20 -11.85 7.82 -14.27
CA PRO A 20 -12.50 7.69 -12.97
C PRO A 20 -13.48 6.53 -12.87
N GLU A 21 -14.19 6.19 -13.96
CA GLU A 21 -15.18 5.11 -13.98
C GLU A 21 -14.55 3.72 -13.84
N PHE A 22 -13.23 3.62 -13.89
CA PHE A 22 -12.51 2.38 -13.58
C PHE A 22 -12.39 2.17 -12.06
N LEU A 23 -12.68 3.17 -11.23
CA LEU A 23 -12.93 3.02 -9.81
C LEU A 23 -14.45 2.93 -9.59
N ASP A 24 -14.99 1.71 -9.68
CA ASP A 24 -16.42 1.46 -9.57
C ASP A 24 -16.79 1.17 -8.11
N PHE A 25 -17.48 2.10 -7.46
CA PHE A 25 -17.88 2.01 -6.04
C PHE A 25 -18.95 0.94 -5.74
N ARG A 26 -19.35 0.15 -6.73
CA ARG A 26 -20.21 -1.03 -6.55
C ARG A 26 -19.49 -2.34 -6.83
N ARG A 27 -18.43 -2.30 -7.66
CA ARG A 27 -17.79 -3.52 -8.21
C ARG A 27 -16.32 -3.63 -7.87
N GLY A 28 -15.66 -2.53 -7.53
CA GLY A 28 -14.23 -2.45 -7.27
C GLY A 28 -13.46 -1.75 -8.39
N ILE A 29 -12.17 -2.05 -8.49
CA ILE A 29 -11.24 -1.48 -9.47
C ILE A 29 -11.31 -2.30 -10.76
N ARG A 30 -11.73 -1.69 -11.87
CA ARG A 30 -11.72 -2.30 -13.20
C ARG A 30 -10.28 -2.45 -13.69
N VAL A 31 -9.94 -3.67 -14.08
CA VAL A 31 -8.62 -4.02 -14.61
C VAL A 31 -8.67 -4.90 -15.86
N GLY A 32 -9.83 -5.52 -16.16
CA GLY A 32 -10.04 -6.32 -17.36
C GLY A 32 -10.72 -5.54 -18.48
N ASN A 33 -10.56 -6.01 -19.73
CA ASN A 33 -11.12 -5.38 -20.93
C ASN A 33 -10.74 -3.89 -21.02
N LEU A 34 -9.44 -3.63 -20.79
CA LEU A 34 -8.79 -2.32 -20.84
C LEU A 34 -7.48 -2.47 -21.61
N GLU A 35 -7.05 -1.42 -22.31
CA GLU A 35 -5.72 -1.35 -22.92
C GLU A 35 -4.63 -1.11 -21.86
N ASP A 36 -3.37 -1.38 -22.19
CA ASP A 36 -2.27 -1.23 -21.23
C ASP A 36 -2.12 0.19 -20.66
N HIS A 37 -2.43 1.19 -21.47
CA HIS A 37 -2.41 2.60 -21.10
C HIS A 37 -3.64 3.04 -20.27
N GLU A 38 -4.66 2.17 -20.15
CA GLU A 38 -5.84 2.36 -19.31
C GLU A 38 -5.76 1.56 -17.99
N ARG A 39 -4.87 0.57 -17.89
CA ARG A 39 -4.77 -0.34 -16.72
C ARG A 39 -3.93 0.28 -15.61
N ILE A 40 -4.57 0.58 -14.47
CA ILE A 40 -3.87 1.13 -13.30
C ILE A 40 -2.70 0.27 -12.81
N THR A 41 -2.82 -1.05 -12.92
CA THR A 41 -1.75 -2.02 -12.59
C THR A 41 -0.48 -1.81 -13.40
N ARG A 42 -0.62 -1.48 -14.69
CA ARG A 42 0.52 -1.24 -15.59
C ARG A 42 1.07 0.16 -15.42
N ILE A 43 0.18 1.15 -15.40
CA ILE A 43 0.52 2.57 -15.29
C ILE A 43 1.30 2.84 -14.00
N LEU A 44 0.73 2.47 -12.84
CA LEU A 44 1.40 2.71 -11.57
C LEU A 44 2.69 1.92 -11.46
N LYS A 45 2.70 0.63 -11.83
CA LYS A 45 3.93 -0.15 -11.75
C LYS A 45 5.09 0.54 -12.49
N LEU A 46 4.86 0.99 -13.73
CA LEU A 46 5.88 1.70 -14.50
C LEU A 46 6.27 3.03 -13.84
N ALA A 47 5.31 3.81 -13.34
CA ALA A 47 5.58 5.07 -12.66
C ALA A 47 6.43 4.88 -11.38
N LEU A 48 6.09 3.89 -10.55
CA LEU A 48 6.83 3.58 -9.32
C LEU A 48 8.24 3.04 -9.63
N GLU A 49 8.36 2.12 -10.61
CA GLU A 49 9.65 1.57 -11.04
C GLU A 49 10.57 2.65 -11.60
N ALA A 50 10.04 3.57 -12.40
CA ALA A 50 10.78 4.72 -12.92
C ALA A 50 11.25 5.64 -11.79
N ARG A 51 10.36 5.98 -10.86
CA ARG A 51 10.62 6.96 -9.79
C ARG A 51 11.59 6.47 -8.72
N TYR A 52 11.59 5.18 -8.42
CA TYR A 52 12.38 4.58 -7.34
C TYR A 52 13.50 3.65 -7.84
N ARG A 53 13.66 3.50 -9.15
CA ARG A 53 14.70 2.67 -9.79
C ARG A 53 14.74 1.24 -9.25
N GLN A 54 13.58 0.71 -8.88
CA GLN A 54 13.46 -0.59 -8.25
C GLN A 54 12.26 -1.32 -8.82
N ALA A 55 12.43 -2.59 -9.16
CA ALA A 55 11.33 -3.43 -9.64
C ALA A 55 10.25 -3.63 -8.57
N PHE A 56 8.99 -3.62 -8.97
CA PHE A 56 7.83 -3.89 -8.13
C PHE A 56 7.12 -5.19 -8.54
N VAL A 57 6.55 -5.87 -7.55
CA VAL A 57 5.62 -6.99 -7.76
C VAL A 57 4.20 -6.47 -7.56
N THR A 58 3.31 -6.77 -8.49
CA THR A 58 1.89 -6.42 -8.43
C THR A 58 1.09 -7.61 -7.93
N GLU A 59 0.18 -7.34 -7.00
CA GLU A 59 -0.66 -8.33 -6.33
C GLU A 59 -2.09 -7.89 -6.31
N ARG A 60 -2.97 -8.86 -6.04
CA ARG A 60 -4.40 -8.64 -6.17
C ARG A 60 -5.20 -9.49 -5.21
N TRP A 61 -6.34 -8.95 -4.83
CA TRP A 61 -7.46 -9.71 -4.30
C TRP A 61 -8.72 -9.36 -5.09
N GLY A 62 -9.38 -10.40 -5.61
CA GLY A 62 -10.49 -10.29 -6.57
C GLY A 62 -10.33 -11.25 -7.75
N ARG A 63 -11.33 -11.29 -8.65
CA ARG A 63 -11.36 -12.19 -9.81
C ARG A 63 -12.02 -11.51 -11.02
N GLY A 64 -11.59 -11.90 -12.21
CA GLY A 64 -12.16 -11.41 -13.46
C GLY A 64 -11.83 -9.93 -13.71
N VAL A 65 -12.83 -9.20 -14.18
CA VAL A 65 -12.70 -7.83 -14.72
C VAL A 65 -12.51 -6.77 -13.61
N PHE A 66 -13.01 -7.03 -12.40
CA PHE A 66 -12.96 -6.11 -11.27
C PHE A 66 -12.26 -6.75 -10.08
N TRP A 67 -11.30 -6.04 -9.50
CA TRP A 67 -10.58 -6.46 -8.29
C TRP A 67 -10.90 -5.50 -7.14
N GLN A 68 -10.96 -6.01 -5.92
CA GLN A 68 -11.27 -5.17 -4.76
C GLN A 68 -10.03 -4.45 -4.23
N TRP A 69 -8.87 -5.10 -4.37
CA TRP A 69 -7.62 -4.61 -3.80
C TRP A 69 -6.45 -4.94 -4.73
N ILE A 70 -5.51 -4.00 -4.82
CA ILE A 70 -4.28 -4.10 -5.61
C ILE A 70 -3.10 -3.70 -4.72
N GLY A 71 -2.02 -4.48 -4.74
CA GLY A 71 -0.80 -4.20 -4.01
C GLY A 71 0.41 -4.06 -4.91
N TYR A 72 1.33 -3.16 -4.57
CA TYR A 72 2.64 -3.01 -5.16
C TYR A 72 3.68 -3.11 -4.06
N LEU A 73 4.57 -4.10 -4.15
CA LEU A 73 5.65 -4.26 -3.18
C LEU A 73 7.03 -4.24 -3.87
N PRO A 74 8.04 -3.63 -3.24
CA PRO A 74 9.37 -3.61 -3.82
C PRO A 74 9.98 -5.01 -3.86
N ARG A 75 10.41 -5.45 -5.05
CA ARG A 75 10.95 -6.81 -5.27
C ARG A 75 12.16 -7.10 -4.38
N ALA A 76 13.07 -6.13 -4.20
CA ALA A 76 14.24 -6.33 -3.35
C ALA A 76 13.87 -6.51 -1.87
N ASN A 77 12.86 -5.81 -1.37
CA ASN A 77 12.38 -5.99 0.01
C ASN A 77 11.73 -7.37 0.23
N ARG A 78 11.09 -7.94 -0.80
CA ARG A 78 10.62 -9.33 -0.77
C ARG A 78 11.77 -10.32 -0.82
N ALA A 79 12.75 -10.10 -1.70
CA ALA A 79 13.90 -10.99 -1.86
C ALA A 79 14.80 -11.03 -0.62
N ALA A 80 14.84 -9.95 0.17
CA ALA A 80 15.60 -9.88 1.42
C ALA A 80 15.05 -10.79 2.54
N LYS A 81 13.85 -11.37 2.38
CA LYS A 81 13.17 -12.21 3.37
C LYS A 81 13.46 -13.71 3.14
N PRO A 82 14.47 -14.31 3.81
CA PRO A 82 14.89 -15.69 3.53
C PRO A 82 13.79 -16.74 3.83
N LEU A 83 12.90 -16.47 4.78
CA LEU A 83 11.85 -17.41 5.19
C LEU A 83 10.57 -17.21 4.38
N SER A 84 10.24 -15.97 4.01
CA SER A 84 8.93 -15.63 3.45
C SER A 84 8.94 -15.02 2.04
N SER A 85 10.09 -14.94 1.37
CA SER A 85 10.19 -14.41 -0.02
C SER A 85 9.33 -15.14 -1.06
N HIS A 86 8.86 -16.36 -0.78
CA HIS A 86 7.97 -17.10 -1.66
C HIS A 86 6.49 -16.68 -1.55
N VAL A 87 6.11 -16.03 -0.44
CA VAL A 87 4.81 -15.36 -0.27
C VAL A 87 4.99 -13.84 -0.30
N SER A 88 3.88 -13.13 -0.24
CA SER A 88 3.89 -11.68 -0.35
C SER A 88 3.23 -10.94 0.79
N PHE A 89 2.34 -11.60 1.50
CA PHE A 89 1.64 -11.01 2.63
C PHE A 89 2.61 -10.53 3.72
N GLY A 90 3.81 -11.12 3.82
CA GLY A 90 4.87 -10.67 4.73
C GLY A 90 5.58 -9.35 4.37
N CYS A 91 5.27 -8.74 3.22
CA CYS A 91 5.85 -7.46 2.81
C CYS A 91 4.90 -6.28 3.06
N ALA A 92 5.48 -5.13 3.42
CA ALA A 92 4.83 -3.83 3.29
C ALA A 92 4.56 -3.53 1.81
N LYS A 93 3.41 -2.92 1.52
CA LYS A 93 2.92 -2.69 0.16
C LYS A 93 2.33 -1.29 0.04
N PHE A 94 2.47 -0.68 -1.13
CA PHE A 94 1.53 0.35 -1.54
C PHE A 94 0.26 -0.33 -2.03
N PHE A 95 -0.90 0.08 -1.56
CA PHE A 95 -2.16 -0.54 -1.93
C PHE A 95 -3.14 0.45 -2.53
N LEU A 96 -4.05 -0.08 -3.33
CA LEU A 96 -5.27 0.56 -3.79
C LEU A 96 -6.45 -0.33 -3.40
N SER A 97 -7.54 0.26 -2.94
CA SER A 97 -8.79 -0.44 -2.66
C SER A 97 -9.98 0.45 -2.96
N VAL A 98 -11.08 -0.15 -3.40
CA VAL A 98 -12.39 0.52 -3.40
C VAL A 98 -13.23 -0.18 -2.34
N ASP A 99 -13.59 0.57 -1.31
CA ASP A 99 -14.56 0.15 -0.30
C ASP A 99 -15.96 0.42 -0.85
N THR A 100 -16.70 -0.64 -1.18
CA THR A 100 -18.03 -0.51 -1.80
C THR A 100 -19.12 -0.14 -0.80
N ASP A 101 -18.90 -0.42 0.48
CA ASP A 101 -19.86 -0.15 1.54
C ASP A 101 -19.76 1.31 1.97
N GLU A 102 -18.54 1.77 2.25
CA GLU A 102 -18.27 3.18 2.59
C GLU A 102 -18.24 4.10 1.36
N ARG A 103 -18.14 3.52 0.16
CA ARG A 103 -17.96 4.23 -1.12
C ARG A 103 -16.74 5.16 -1.12
N VAL A 104 -15.62 4.61 -0.66
CA VAL A 104 -14.34 5.33 -0.56
C VAL A 104 -13.26 4.57 -1.32
N PHE A 105 -12.52 5.29 -2.15
CA PHE A 105 -11.28 4.82 -2.73
C PHE A 105 -10.15 5.09 -1.74
N LYS A 106 -9.39 4.05 -1.40
CA LYS A 106 -8.29 4.09 -0.43
C LYS A 106 -7.01 3.80 -1.16
N CYS A 107 -5.99 4.65 -1.02
CA CYS A 107 -4.63 4.31 -1.44
C CYS A 107 -3.59 4.71 -0.40
N GLY A 108 -2.54 3.92 -0.25
CA GLY A 108 -1.55 4.16 0.79
C GLY A 108 -0.68 2.96 1.14
N LEU A 109 -0.17 2.91 2.36
CA LEU A 109 0.67 1.83 2.87
C LEU A 109 -0.17 0.77 3.57
N GLN A 110 0.09 -0.51 3.29
CA GLN A 110 -0.43 -1.66 4.03
C GLN A 110 0.72 -2.54 4.54
N VAL A 111 0.62 -2.98 5.79
CA VAL A 111 1.49 -4.00 6.40
C VAL A 111 0.61 -5.04 7.08
N GLU A 112 0.82 -6.32 6.77
CA GLU A 112 0.00 -7.42 7.27
C GLU A 112 0.78 -8.28 8.26
N ARG A 113 0.08 -8.83 9.26
CA ARG A 113 0.63 -9.76 10.25
C ARG A 113 0.52 -11.22 9.81
N GLY A 114 -0.55 -11.60 9.15
CA GLY A 114 -0.89 -13.01 9.02
C GLY A 114 -1.32 -13.67 10.33
N TYR A 115 -1.35 -15.00 10.34
CA TYR A 115 -1.74 -15.79 11.51
C TYR A 115 -0.56 -16.03 12.46
N VAL A 116 -0.75 -15.75 13.75
CA VAL A 116 0.19 -16.22 14.79
C VAL A 116 -0.07 -17.71 15.11
N ARG A 117 -1.34 -18.09 15.15
CA ARG A 117 -1.85 -19.46 15.32
C ARG A 117 -2.64 -19.84 14.08
N ALA A 118 -1.94 -20.29 13.03
CA ALA A 118 -2.55 -20.62 11.76
C ALA A 118 -3.48 -21.85 11.86
N PRO A 119 -4.67 -21.82 11.22
CA PRO A 119 -5.47 -23.03 10.99
C PRO A 119 -4.63 -24.09 10.26
N ARG A 120 -4.91 -25.38 10.50
CA ARG A 120 -4.12 -26.51 9.94
C ARG A 120 -3.88 -26.44 8.43
N ALA A 121 -4.83 -25.91 7.67
CA ALA A 121 -4.75 -25.78 6.21
C ALA A 121 -3.98 -24.54 5.70
N SER A 122 -3.60 -23.61 6.57
CA SER A 122 -3.08 -22.28 6.19
C SER A 122 -1.61 -22.07 6.58
N GLY A 123 -0.77 -23.09 6.44
CA GLY A 123 0.63 -23.07 6.89
C GLY A 123 1.46 -21.90 6.34
N GLN A 124 1.25 -21.51 5.07
CA GLN A 124 1.93 -20.38 4.44
C GLN A 124 1.50 -19.01 4.97
N GLY A 125 0.31 -18.93 5.58
CA GLY A 125 -0.22 -17.72 6.19
C GLY A 125 0.29 -17.46 7.61
N ARG A 126 1.15 -18.34 8.14
CA ARG A 126 1.72 -18.17 9.48
C ARG A 126 2.78 -17.07 9.47
N LEU A 127 2.64 -16.09 10.36
CA LEU A 127 3.59 -15.00 10.58
C LEU A 127 5.00 -15.56 10.75
N GLN A 128 5.93 -15.10 9.89
CA GLN A 128 7.35 -15.44 9.97
C GLN A 128 8.14 -14.28 10.59
N SER A 129 9.28 -14.60 11.19
CA SER A 129 10.13 -13.64 11.90
C SER A 129 10.74 -12.55 11.01
N ASP A 130 10.76 -12.76 9.69
CA ASP A 130 11.29 -11.80 8.70
C ASP A 130 10.22 -10.89 8.07
N TRP A 131 8.96 -10.98 8.50
CA TRP A 131 7.87 -10.14 7.99
C TRP A 131 8.05 -8.68 8.42
N ASP A 132 7.67 -7.76 7.53
CA ASP A 132 7.76 -6.31 7.77
C ASP A 132 6.88 -5.86 8.95
N TRP A 133 5.88 -6.66 9.32
CA TRP A 133 5.08 -6.50 10.53
C TRP A 133 5.92 -6.30 11.80
N HIS A 134 6.96 -7.11 11.99
CA HIS A 134 7.80 -7.01 13.19
C HIS A 134 8.59 -5.70 13.22
N ARG A 135 8.97 -5.18 12.05
CA ARG A 135 9.69 -3.91 11.92
C ARG A 135 8.76 -2.72 12.13
N LEU A 136 7.52 -2.78 11.62
CA LEU A 136 6.46 -1.83 11.95
C LEU A 136 6.32 -1.74 13.47
N LEU A 137 6.02 -2.84 14.16
CA LEU A 137 5.85 -2.84 15.60
C LEU A 137 7.07 -2.26 16.32
N LYS A 138 8.29 -2.66 15.95
CA LYS A 138 9.54 -2.16 16.55
C LYS A 138 9.73 -0.65 16.34
N SER A 139 9.20 -0.10 15.24
CA SER A 139 9.32 1.32 14.92
C SER A 139 8.36 2.21 15.69
N LEU A 140 7.18 1.69 16.09
CA LEU A 140 6.15 2.41 16.84
C LEU A 140 6.64 2.76 18.26
N LYS A 141 7.33 3.89 18.37
CA LYS A 141 7.91 4.42 19.61
C LYS A 141 7.68 5.93 19.70
N PRO A 142 7.56 6.48 20.92
CA PRO A 142 7.56 7.93 21.13
C PRO A 142 8.79 8.60 20.52
N GLN A 143 8.60 9.82 20.01
CA GLN A 143 9.60 10.71 19.40
C GLN A 143 10.36 10.09 18.22
N SER A 144 9.87 8.97 17.70
CA SER A 144 10.49 8.26 16.58
C SER A 144 10.20 8.95 15.25
N ALA A 145 10.97 8.57 14.24
CA ALA A 145 10.71 9.05 12.89
C ALA A 145 9.33 8.62 12.37
N ILE A 146 8.85 7.41 12.71
CA ILE A 146 7.52 6.96 12.26
C ILE A 146 6.41 7.77 12.93
N GLU A 147 6.55 8.13 14.22
CA GLU A 147 5.55 8.98 14.87
C GLU A 147 5.43 10.35 14.20
N ARG A 148 6.57 10.95 13.82
CA ARG A 148 6.57 12.25 13.12
C ARG A 148 5.84 12.17 11.78
N GLU A 149 6.10 11.14 10.99
CA GLU A 149 5.40 10.94 9.71
C GLU A 149 3.92 10.65 9.91
N LEU A 150 3.54 9.78 10.85
CA LEU A 150 2.13 9.49 11.12
C LEU A 150 1.37 10.73 11.61
N LYS A 151 1.98 11.55 12.47
CA LYS A 151 1.38 12.83 12.91
C LYS A 151 1.20 13.79 11.75
N ARG A 152 2.22 13.94 10.90
CA ARG A 152 2.15 14.80 9.72
C ARG A 152 1.01 14.35 8.80
N LEU A 153 1.02 13.09 8.40
CA LEU A 153 0.07 12.55 7.43
C LEU A 153 -1.36 12.59 7.96
N VAL A 154 -1.60 12.10 9.18
CA VAL A 154 -2.96 11.97 9.72
C VAL A 154 -3.51 13.29 10.26
N GLN A 155 -2.69 14.08 10.98
CA GLN A 155 -3.21 15.27 11.65
C GLN A 155 -3.17 16.53 10.76
N ARG A 156 -2.49 16.50 9.62
CA ARG A 156 -2.33 17.67 8.74
C ARG A 156 -2.69 17.44 7.28
N GLU A 157 -2.58 16.20 6.79
CA GLU A 157 -2.69 15.91 5.36
C GLU A 157 -3.84 14.95 5.03
N GLY A 158 -4.76 14.75 5.97
CA GLY A 158 -6.01 14.02 5.72
C GLY A 158 -5.88 12.50 5.61
N PHE A 159 -4.70 11.92 5.90
CA PHE A 159 -4.57 10.47 5.95
C PHE A 159 -5.32 9.88 7.15
N GLN A 160 -5.65 8.60 7.05
CA GLN A 160 -6.25 7.82 8.12
C GLN A 160 -5.40 6.57 8.38
N ILE A 161 -5.50 6.04 9.60
CA ILE A 161 -4.93 4.76 9.98
C ILE A 161 -6.07 3.77 10.22
N TRP A 162 -5.98 2.60 9.62
CA TRP A 162 -6.75 1.43 10.06
C TRP A 162 -5.82 0.43 10.72
N ALA A 163 -6.20 -0.09 11.88
CA ALA A 163 -5.38 -1.01 12.66
C ALA A 163 -6.25 -2.06 13.36
N GLY A 164 -5.96 -3.35 13.15
CA GLY A 164 -6.64 -4.42 13.88
C GLY A 164 -6.82 -5.70 13.07
N SER A 165 -7.85 -6.45 13.44
CA SER A 165 -8.28 -7.70 12.81
C SER A 165 -9.07 -7.42 11.53
N TYR A 166 -8.84 -8.16 10.46
CA TYR A 166 -9.70 -8.07 9.27
C TYR A 166 -11.02 -8.84 9.45
N GLU A 167 -11.07 -9.77 10.41
CA GLU A 167 -12.24 -10.61 10.68
C GLU A 167 -13.04 -10.18 11.93
N ASP A 168 -12.59 -9.16 12.66
CA ASP A 168 -13.16 -8.81 13.98
C ASP A 168 -12.92 -7.31 14.27
N GLU A 169 -12.77 -6.94 15.53
CA GLU A 169 -12.50 -5.56 15.96
C GLU A 169 -11.26 -4.95 15.27
N SER A 170 -11.46 -3.72 14.80
CA SER A 170 -10.44 -2.83 14.27
C SER A 170 -10.74 -1.39 14.67
N GLU A 171 -9.71 -0.56 14.72
CA GLU A 171 -9.84 0.87 15.00
C GLU A 171 -9.41 1.68 13.77
N THR A 172 -10.18 2.72 13.49
CA THR A 172 -9.81 3.76 12.53
C THR A 172 -9.40 5.02 13.30
N TYR A 173 -8.22 5.53 12.99
CA TYR A 173 -7.70 6.78 13.53
C TYR A 173 -7.61 7.86 12.47
N THR A 174 -8.16 9.00 12.80
CA THR A 174 -8.24 10.23 12.02
C THR A 174 -7.52 11.36 12.77
N GLN A 175 -7.65 12.59 12.28
CA GLN A 175 -7.16 13.77 12.99
C GLN A 175 -7.77 13.90 14.39
N GLU A 176 -9.05 13.57 14.55
CA GLU A 176 -9.84 13.79 15.76
C GLU A 176 -9.46 12.85 16.92
N ASN A 177 -8.98 11.64 16.62
CA ASN A 177 -8.70 10.59 17.61
C ASN A 177 -7.30 9.98 17.46
N PHE A 178 -6.34 10.72 16.91
CA PHE A 178 -4.98 10.23 16.66
C PHE A 178 -4.32 9.61 17.90
N PRO A 179 -3.84 8.34 17.84
CA PRO A 179 -3.40 7.61 19.02
C PRO A 179 -1.95 7.92 19.40
N SER A 180 -1.58 7.61 20.64
CA SER A 180 -0.16 7.45 20.99
C SER A 180 0.43 6.23 20.29
N MET A 181 1.75 6.22 20.06
CA MET A 181 2.42 5.06 19.45
C MET A 181 2.30 3.79 20.31
N GLN A 182 2.22 3.95 21.64
CA GLN A 182 1.93 2.84 22.54
C GLN A 182 0.52 2.29 22.32
N ARG A 183 -0.51 3.16 22.23
CA ARG A 183 -1.89 2.71 21.98
C ARG A 183 -2.00 2.01 20.64
N LEU A 184 -1.48 2.60 19.56
CA LEU A 184 -1.48 1.99 18.23
C LEU A 184 -0.78 0.62 18.23
N ARG A 185 0.36 0.51 18.93
CA ARG A 185 1.06 -0.78 19.08
C ARG A 185 0.22 -1.80 19.84
N ILE A 186 -0.49 -1.40 20.89
CA ILE A 186 -1.38 -2.27 21.66
C ILE A 186 -2.53 -2.78 20.78
N THR A 187 -3.24 -1.89 20.08
CA THR A 187 -4.32 -2.25 19.16
C THR A 187 -3.88 -3.29 18.12
N LEU A 188 -2.68 -3.14 17.53
CA LEU A 188 -2.13 -4.11 16.59
C LEU A 188 -1.76 -5.46 17.23
N LEU A 189 -1.39 -5.48 18.52
CA LEU A 189 -1.01 -6.69 19.25
C LEU A 189 -2.22 -7.46 19.81
N GLU A 190 -3.31 -6.76 20.09
CA GLU A 190 -4.55 -7.35 20.64
C GLU A 190 -5.33 -8.16 19.60
N ALA A 191 -5.07 -7.96 18.30
CA ALA A 191 -5.69 -8.72 17.23
C ALA A 191 -5.53 -10.25 17.43
N PRO A 192 -6.63 -11.03 17.46
CA PRO A 192 -6.60 -12.46 17.80
C PRO A 192 -5.58 -13.25 16.98
N GLY A 193 -4.79 -14.12 17.62
CA GLY A 193 -3.70 -14.84 16.95
C GLY A 193 -4.12 -15.75 15.79
N ASN A 194 -5.38 -16.15 15.76
CA ASN A 194 -6.01 -16.98 14.72
C ASN A 194 -6.70 -16.16 13.63
N HIS A 195 -6.66 -14.82 13.69
CA HIS A 195 -7.21 -13.92 12.68
C HIS A 195 -6.10 -13.32 11.82
N TRP A 196 -6.44 -12.85 10.63
CA TRP A 196 -5.58 -11.97 9.87
C TRP A 196 -5.62 -10.57 10.48
N ALA A 197 -4.48 -9.88 10.52
CA ALA A 197 -4.42 -8.54 11.08
C ALA A 197 -3.54 -7.64 10.22
N GLY A 198 -3.76 -6.34 10.32
CA GLY A 198 -3.01 -5.39 9.52
C GLY A 198 -2.96 -3.99 10.10
N PHE A 199 -2.11 -3.20 9.46
CA PHE A 199 -2.00 -1.77 9.59
C PHE A 199 -2.12 -1.18 8.19
N GLN A 200 -3.01 -0.22 8.02
CA GLN A 200 -3.09 0.60 6.81
C GLN A 200 -2.92 2.06 7.20
N LEU A 201 -2.16 2.80 6.41
CA LEU A 201 -2.07 4.26 6.43
C LEU A 201 -2.44 4.73 5.03
N TYR A 202 -3.58 5.39 4.88
CA TYR A 202 -4.15 5.66 3.56
C TYR A 202 -4.76 7.04 3.46
N TYR A 203 -4.78 7.56 2.24
CA TYR A 203 -5.55 8.74 1.89
C TYR A 203 -6.92 8.27 1.35
N PRO A 204 -8.04 8.67 2.00
CA PRO A 204 -9.38 8.38 1.50
C PRO A 204 -9.80 9.39 0.42
N MET A 205 -10.42 8.91 -0.65
CA MET A 205 -11.09 9.74 -1.65
C MET A 205 -12.54 9.26 -1.78
N THR A 206 -13.47 10.18 -1.62
CA THR A 206 -14.90 9.93 -1.77
C THR A 206 -15.27 9.64 -3.22
N GLU A 207 -16.43 9.02 -3.44
CA GLU A 207 -16.98 8.81 -4.78
C GLU A 207 -17.16 10.12 -5.56
N GLU A 208 -17.50 11.21 -4.90
CA GLU A 208 -17.63 12.53 -5.53
C GLU A 208 -16.29 13.08 -6.00
N GLU A 209 -15.26 13.06 -5.14
CA GLU A 209 -13.91 13.51 -5.49
C GLU A 209 -13.33 12.70 -6.65
N VAL A 210 -13.53 11.38 -6.63
CA VAL A 210 -13.07 10.52 -7.73
C VAL A 210 -13.76 10.86 -9.04
N ARG A 211 -15.09 11.00 -9.04
CA ARG A 211 -15.86 11.33 -10.25
C ARG A 211 -15.59 12.76 -10.76
N GLY A 212 -15.23 13.68 -9.88
CA GLY A 212 -14.87 15.05 -10.21
C GLY A 212 -13.44 15.22 -10.76
N SER A 213 -12.60 14.18 -10.66
CA SER A 213 -11.21 14.19 -11.11
C SER A 213 -11.07 13.69 -12.55
N THR A 214 -9.99 14.07 -13.23
CA THR A 214 -9.60 13.34 -14.45
C THR A 214 -8.83 12.07 -14.09
N GLY A 215 -8.71 11.14 -15.05
CA GLY A 215 -7.89 9.95 -14.82
C GLY A 215 -6.40 10.24 -14.63
N VAL A 216 -5.90 11.34 -15.20
CA VAL A 216 -4.52 11.81 -14.98
C VAL A 216 -4.38 12.28 -13.54
N ASP A 217 -5.29 13.13 -13.05
CA ASP A 217 -5.27 13.63 -11.67
C ASP A 217 -5.28 12.48 -10.66
N LEU A 218 -6.09 11.43 -10.91
CA LEU A 218 -6.13 10.24 -10.06
C LEU A 218 -4.81 9.48 -10.05
N VAL A 219 -4.19 9.26 -11.21
CA VAL A 219 -2.90 8.56 -11.28
C VAL A 219 -1.80 9.38 -10.60
N GLU A 220 -1.74 10.69 -10.85
CA GLU A 220 -0.77 11.57 -10.20
C GLU A 220 -0.97 11.61 -8.69
N SER A 221 -2.22 11.67 -8.23
CA SER A 221 -2.56 11.60 -6.81
C SER A 221 -2.10 10.28 -6.19
N MET A 222 -2.31 9.13 -6.84
CA MET A 222 -1.83 7.84 -6.35
C MET A 222 -0.29 7.79 -6.25
N VAL A 223 0.42 8.36 -7.22
CA VAL A 223 1.90 8.45 -7.18
C VAL A 223 2.36 9.40 -6.06
N ALA A 224 1.68 10.53 -5.87
CA ALA A 224 1.96 11.47 -4.79
C ALA A 224 1.73 10.82 -3.42
N VAL A 225 0.61 10.11 -3.23
CA VAL A 225 0.34 9.35 -2.00
C VAL A 225 1.43 8.31 -1.75
N PHE A 226 1.93 7.63 -2.78
CA PHE A 226 3.05 6.71 -2.61
C PHE A 226 4.32 7.40 -2.11
N ASP A 227 4.65 8.57 -2.64
CA ASP A 227 5.77 9.37 -2.14
C ASP A 227 5.59 9.74 -0.67
N GLU A 228 4.38 10.14 -0.29
CA GLU A 228 4.07 10.57 1.08
C GLU A 228 4.16 9.42 2.09
N VAL A 229 3.72 8.21 1.73
CA VAL A 229 3.80 7.06 2.62
C VAL A 229 5.17 6.38 2.59
N THR A 230 6.03 6.66 1.61
CA THR A 230 7.34 6.01 1.46
C THR A 230 8.26 6.17 2.68
N PRO A 231 8.39 7.36 3.31
CA PRO A 231 9.14 7.51 4.56
C PRO A 231 8.69 6.56 5.67
N THR A 232 7.37 6.39 5.85
CA THR A 232 6.78 5.43 6.80
C THR A 232 7.04 3.99 6.37
N MET A 233 6.80 3.68 5.08
CA MET A 233 7.04 2.35 4.51
C MET A 233 8.49 1.89 4.71
N ASN A 234 9.46 2.78 4.53
CA ASN A 234 10.88 2.54 4.76
C ASN A 234 11.23 2.21 6.22
N ARG A 235 10.39 2.55 7.19
CA ARG A 235 10.54 2.13 8.60
C ARG A 235 10.08 0.70 8.83
N CYS A 236 9.17 0.21 7.99
CA CYS A 236 8.64 -1.16 8.04
C CYS A 236 9.50 -2.13 7.23
N MET A 237 10.22 -1.67 6.20
CA MET A 237 10.93 -2.54 5.26
C MET A 237 12.35 -2.92 5.68
N GLN A 238 12.84 -4.05 5.16
CA GLN A 238 14.23 -4.47 5.24
C GLN A 238 15.12 -3.69 4.27
N VAL A 239 14.66 -3.52 3.04
CA VAL A 239 15.33 -2.74 1.99
C VAL A 239 14.57 -1.44 1.79
N ARG A 240 15.27 -0.31 1.90
CA ARG A 240 14.67 1.02 1.73
C ARG A 240 14.56 1.39 0.26
N LEU A 241 13.48 2.07 -0.08
CA LEU A 241 13.33 2.79 -1.32
C LEU A 241 14.07 4.13 -1.22
N SER A 242 14.83 4.47 -2.26
CA SER A 242 15.46 5.78 -2.42
C SER A 242 14.97 6.42 -3.70
N ARG A 243 14.58 7.69 -3.64
CA ARG A 243 14.34 8.47 -4.85
C ARG A 243 15.67 8.78 -5.52
N GLU A 244 15.63 8.94 -6.83
CA GLU A 244 16.72 9.62 -7.53
C GLU A 244 16.76 11.08 -7.06
N SER A 245 17.91 11.54 -6.61
CA SER A 245 18.17 12.97 -6.46
C SER A 245 18.05 13.58 -7.86
N LYS A 246 17.24 14.63 -8.04
CA LYS A 246 17.31 15.40 -9.29
C LYS A 246 18.77 15.81 -9.45
N VAL A 247 19.44 15.29 -10.48
CA VAL A 247 20.66 15.92 -10.98
C VAL A 247 20.15 17.23 -11.58
N GLU A 248 20.23 18.31 -10.81
CA GLU A 248 20.11 19.66 -11.35
C GLU A 248 21.27 19.81 -12.35
N SER A 249 20.94 19.72 -13.63
CA SER A 249 21.78 20.13 -14.74
C SER A 249 21.68 21.64 -14.93
#